data_AF-A0A417AUQ0-F1
#
_entry.id   AF-A0A417AUQ0-F1
#
_cell.length_a   1.000
_cell.length_b   1.000
_cell.length_c   1.000
_cell.angle_alpha   90.00
_cell.angle_beta   90.00
_cell.angle_gamma   90.00
#
_symmetry.space_group_name_H-M   'P 1'
#
loop_
_entity.id
_entity.type
_entity.pdbx_description
1 polymer ?
#
loop_
_entity_poly.entity_id
_entity_poly.type
_entity_poly.pdbx_seq_one_letter_code
_entity_poly.pdbx_strand_id
1 'polypeptide(L)' 'MTKQEAAIVEAYTGICMLTGEDRKYVYQYAYKLMGRPVYTHELASKQLKNLSRNDFVSLCQSLTE' A
#
# COMPACT_ATOMS: atom_id res chain seq x y z
N MET A 1 10.12 -6.14 8.13
CA MET A 1 8.96 -5.56 7.42
C MET A 1 7.76 -5.51 8.34
N THR A 2 7.18 -4.33 8.55
CA THR A 2 5.95 -4.13 9.35
C THR A 2 4.69 -4.29 8.48
N LYS A 3 3.50 -4.36 9.11
CA LYS A 3 2.21 -4.42 8.37
C LYS A 3 1.96 -3.16 7.53
N GLN A 4 2.39 -2.00 8.02
CA GLN A 4 2.29 -0.74 7.28
C GLN A 4 3.20 -0.76 6.05
N GLU A 5 4.42 -1.30 6.18
CA GLU A 5 5.33 -1.46 5.05
C GLU A 5 4.81 -2.46 4.01
N ALA A 6 4.23 -3.58 4.45
CA ALA A 6 3.56 -4.52 3.56
C ALA A 6 2.38 -3.87 2.81
N ALA A 7 1.64 -2.96 3.45
CA ALA A 7 0.58 -2.19 2.81
C ALA A 7 1.11 -1.22 1.74
N ILE A 8 2.27 -0.59 1.97
CA ILE A 8 2.96 0.25 0.97
C ILE A 8 3.35 -0.61 -0.26
N VAL A 9 3.91 -1.79 -0.04
CA VAL A 9 4.30 -2.72 -1.11
C VAL A 9 3.08 -3.18 -1.90
N GLU A 10 2.01 -3.61 -1.24
CA GLU A 10 0.77 -4.04 -1.89
C GLU A 10 0.14 -2.92 -2.73
N ALA A 11 0.07 -1.70 -2.20
CA ALA A 11 -0.48 -0.55 -2.92
C ALA A 11 0.33 -0.14 -4.16
N TYR A 12 1.66 -0.31 -4.13
CA TYR A 12 2.52 -0.01 -5.28
C TYR A 12 2.53 -1.12 -6.34
N THR A 13 2.53 -2.38 -5.90
CA THR A 13 2.64 -3.55 -6.79
C THR A 13 1.29 -4.06 -7.28
N GLY A 14 0.21 -3.82 -6.53
CA GLY A 14 -1.09 -4.43 -6.73
C GLY A 14 -1.15 -5.91 -6.32
N ILE A 15 -0.09 -6.45 -5.70
CA ILE A 15 -0.02 -7.85 -5.25
C ILE A 15 -0.45 -7.91 -3.79
N CYS A 16 -1.42 -8.79 -3.48
CA CYS A 16 -1.95 -8.98 -2.14
C CYS A 16 -0.89 -9.60 -1.21
N MET A 17 -0.42 -8.83 -0.22
CA MET A 17 0.55 -9.26 0.79
C MET A 17 -0.10 -9.46 2.17
N LEU A 18 -1.24 -8.81 2.41
CA LEU A 18 -1.99 -8.89 3.67
C LEU A 18 -3.35 -9.58 3.48
N THR A 19 -3.72 -10.43 4.44
CA THR A 19 -4.96 -11.24 4.38
C THR A 19 -5.75 -11.16 5.68
N GLY A 20 -7.03 -11.52 5.63
CA GLY A 20 -7.92 -11.51 6.80
C GLY A 20 -8.03 -10.13 7.45
N GLU A 21 -7.94 -10.10 8.79
CA GLU A 21 -7.93 -8.90 9.64
C GLU A 21 -6.89 -7.86 9.20
N ASP A 22 -5.76 -8.28 8.64
CA ASP A 22 -4.66 -7.39 8.27
C ASP A 22 -4.94 -6.58 7.00
N ARG A 23 -5.99 -6.92 6.24
CA ARG A 23 -6.43 -6.11 5.10
C ARG A 23 -6.70 -4.66 5.49
N LYS A 24 -7.10 -4.41 6.75
CA LYS A 24 -7.35 -3.06 7.28
C LYS A 24 -6.18 -2.09 7.07
N TYR A 25 -4.93 -2.57 7.10
CA TYR A 25 -3.76 -1.72 6.89
C TYR A 25 -3.67 -1.19 5.45
N VAL A 26 -3.97 -2.02 4.45
CA VAL A 26 -4.00 -1.60 3.04
C VAL A 26 -5.13 -0.61 2.78
N TYR A 27 -6.33 -0.86 3.30
CA TYR A 27 -7.45 0.08 3.14
C TYR A 27 -7.20 1.41 3.85
N GLN A 28 -6.63 1.39 5.05
CA GLN A 28 -6.26 2.62 5.77
C GLN A 28 -5.18 3.41 5.04
N TYR A 29 -4.16 2.73 4.50
CA TYR A 29 -3.11 3.38 3.72
C TYR A 29 -3.65 3.98 2.42
N ALA A 30 -4.44 3.22 1.67
CA ALA A 30 -5.07 3.70 0.44
C ALA A 30 -6.04 4.86 0.70
N TYR A 31 -6.80 4.83 1.80
CA TYR A 31 -7.64 5.95 2.23
C TYR A 31 -6.81 7.23 2.45
N LYS A 32 -5.67 7.14 3.14
CA LYS A 32 -4.78 8.28 3.38
C LYS A 32 -4.27 8.89 2.08
N LEU A 33 -3.89 8.05 1.11
CA LEU A 33 -3.40 8.52 -0.18
C LEU A 33 -4.49 9.11 -1.07
N MET A 34 -5.68 8.49 -1.09
CA MET A 34 -6.76 8.88 -2.00
C MET A 34 -7.73 9.90 -1.42
N GLY A 35 -7.70 10.15 -0.11
CA GLY A 35 -8.61 11.06 0.58
C GLY A 35 -10.07 10.59 0.62
N ARG A 36 -10.34 9.33 0.26
CA ARG A 36 -11.68 8.73 0.26
C ARG A 36 -11.62 7.22 0.52
N PRO A 37 -12.73 6.60 0.93
CA PRO A 37 -12.84 5.14 0.95
C PRO A 37 -12.54 4.55 -0.44
N VAL A 38 -11.88 3.38 -0.42
CA VAL A 38 -11.49 2.62 -1.61
C VAL A 38 -12.12 1.25 -1.61
N TYR A 39 -12.57 0.81 -2.78
CA TYR A 39 -13.04 -0.54 -3.00
C TYR A 39 -11.87 -1.48 -3.36
N THR A 40 -12.07 -2.77 -3.14
CA THR A 40 -11.04 -3.81 -3.37
C THR A 40 -10.44 -3.78 -4.77
N HIS A 41 -11.25 -3.56 -5.81
CA HIS A 41 -10.79 -3.52 -7.20
C HIS A 41 -9.95 -2.26 -7.51
N GLU A 42 -10.03 -1.23 -6.68
CA GLU A 42 -9.26 0.01 -6.84
C GLU A 42 -7.84 -0.11 -6.26
N LEU A 43 -7.56 -1.15 -5.46
CA LEU A 43 -6.24 -1.38 -4.86
C LEU A 43 -5.16 -1.71 -5.90
N ALA A 44 -5.56 -2.16 -7.09
CA ALA A 44 -4.67 -2.37 -8.24
C ALA A 44 -4.72 -1.20 -9.26
N SER A 45 -5.32 -0.06 -8.89
CA SER A 45 -5.46 1.08 -9.80
C SER A 45 -4.10 1.77 -10.07
N LYS A 46 -3.93 2.30 -11.29
CA LYS A 46 -2.77 3.12 -11.65
C LYS A 46 -2.63 4.34 -10.75
N GLN A 47 -3.74 4.90 -10.28
CA GLN A 47 -3.75 6.04 -9.38
C GLN A 47 -3.09 5.70 -8.04
N LEU A 48 -3.51 4.62 -7.38
CA LEU A 48 -2.95 4.22 -6.09
C LEU A 48 -1.46 3.86 -6.21
N LYS A 49 -1.07 3.19 -7.29
CA LYS A 49 0.35 2.93 -7.60
C LYS A 49 1.18 4.22 -7.70
N ASN A 50 0.67 5.22 -8.41
CA ASN A 50 1.39 6.48 -8.57
C ASN A 50 1.52 7.25 -7.24
N LEU A 51 0.46 7.26 -6.43
CA LEU A 51 0.45 7.91 -5.12
C LEU A 51 1.38 7.22 -4.12
N SER A 52 1.43 5.89 -4.13
CA SER A 52 2.27 5.10 -3.21
C SER A 52 3.75 4.99 -3.63
N ARG A 53 4.11 5.48 -4.83
CA ARG A 53 5.46 5.32 -5.40
C ARG A 53 6.56 5.88 -4.51
N ASN A 54 6.38 7.09 -3.96
CA ASN A 54 7.42 7.75 -3.17
C ASN A 54 7.67 7.02 -1.85
N ASP A 55 6.60 6.56 -1.20
CA ASP A 55 6.69 5.78 0.03
C ASP A 55 7.36 4.43 -0.22
N PHE A 56 7.04 3.76 -1.34
CA PHE A 56 7.70 2.52 -1.74
C PHE A 56 9.19 2.72 -2.00
N VAL A 57 9.58 3.77 -2.73
CA VAL A 57 11.00 4.09 -2.97
C VAL A 57 11.73 4.39 -1.66
N SER A 58 11.10 5.18 -0.78
CA SER A 58 11.67 5.53 0.53
C SER A 58 11.88 4.28 1.40
N LEU A 59 10.90 3.36 1.39
CA LEU A 59 11.01 2.06 2.05
C LEU A 59 12.22 1.27 1.53
N CYS A 60 12.40 1.18 0.21
CA CYS A 60 13.56 0.51 -0.38
C CYS A 60 14.89 1.18 -0.04
N GLN A 61 14.93 2.51 0.07
CA GLN A 61 16.14 3.25 0.44
C GLN A 61 16.52 3.08 1.92
N SER A 62 15.56 2.77 2.78
CA SER A 62 15.77 2.52 4.21
C SER A 62 16.22 1.09 4.54
N LEU A 63 16.43 0.23 3.55
CA LEU A 63 16.84 -1.16 3.78
C LEU A 63 18.25 -1.20 4.39
N THR A 64 18.37 -1.90 5.51
CA THR A 64 19.63 -2.24 6.17
C THR A 64 19.90 -3.74 6.03
N GLU A 65 21.15 -4.15 6.12
CA GLU A 65 21.58 -5.57 6.14
C GLU A 65 21.08 -6.33 7.38
#